data_AF-A0AAD9DHF8-F1
#
_entry.id   AF-A0AAD9DHF8-F1
#
_cell.length_a   1.000
_cell.length_b   1.000
_cell.length_c   1.000
_cell.angle_alpha   90.00
_cell.angle_beta   90.00
_cell.angle_gamma   90.00
#
_symmetry.space_group_name_H-M   'P 1'
#
loop_
_entity.id
_entity.type
_entity.pdbx_description
1 polymer ?
#
loop_
_entity_poly.entity_id
_entity_poly.type
_entity_poly.pdbx_seq_one_letter_code
_entity_poly.pdbx_strand_id
1 'polypeptide(L)'
;NVPEPRNLEQRESIPKLWGMTNPPNTNNQYDNDNNISAPNNNNQQLIPTLMYTIVPFLPSITIQSFNDHYQQLKQQFNLAAAALPPGAATDSVEYIGAANVYNESIQSLLVLLLSKRVALYFLATMATLYAGWRASVTIGAIGGGYLGGPGMALDNLNREVLKGESFVYDDGIVVGSTDDDDDKVEEEDVGSDDDDDDDKLFATLVDDSPQSTKVGSAIALTLPLLLGGSLALSYSLISFFKDAGIDGSSISSSIIGDEYLSAIQGLLPYLTSIPSMALCVLFVATEFRSVSKASSNTSLLRAENIAALLYVAGAYVAKVYPTITIGGEWNLDLGPLQNGVNIAFAATVVRALSPFLISYSSTSDSSSTMASPPKVPSISIQTMALTLIGVTLFDGISVFGTVANAATIDTVAPASVMETVATYKADAQLWNPGLLSVVVGHNQNAKITEALGLGDVVFPACLVAWGFFADAVVKSTDAAEEEEEIPKRQISYTTATTAGYVIGSAATEIVGTFSLLGSGRGLPALIFLIPSMLIAVTTVAASRGELNEVWGSSDVTESESNASD
;
A
#
# COMPACT_ATOMS: atom_id res chain seq x y z
N ASN A 1 48.79 10.37 -62.18
CA ASN A 1 48.89 11.54 -61.29
C ASN A 1 48.20 11.21 -59.99
N VAL A 2 49.03 11.05 -58.96
CA VAL A 2 48.72 10.67 -57.58
C VAL A 2 47.73 11.67 -56.96
N PRO A 3 46.74 11.22 -56.16
CA PRO A 3 46.20 12.03 -55.08
C PRO A 3 46.78 11.56 -53.75
N GLU A 4 47.45 12.50 -53.10
CA GLU A 4 47.98 12.43 -51.74
C GLU A 4 46.84 12.64 -50.71
N PRO A 5 46.90 12.00 -49.52
CA PRO A 5 45.79 11.98 -48.57
C PRO A 5 45.86 13.16 -47.58
N ARG A 6 44.68 13.67 -47.17
CA ARG A 6 44.55 14.52 -45.98
C ARG A 6 43.97 13.72 -44.83
N ASN A 7 44.78 13.60 -43.78
CA ASN A 7 44.42 13.25 -42.42
C ASN A 7 43.79 14.44 -41.67
N LEU A 8 43.26 14.11 -40.50
CA LEU A 8 42.85 14.91 -39.33
C LEU A 8 41.32 14.94 -39.15
N GLU A 9 40.75 13.98 -38.41
CA GLU A 9 40.72 13.87 -36.93
C GLU A 9 39.86 14.94 -36.25
N GLN A 10 38.62 14.57 -35.94
CA GLN A 10 37.89 15.07 -34.78
C GLN A 10 37.18 13.86 -34.16
N ARG A 11 37.84 13.26 -33.16
CA ARG A 11 37.26 12.19 -32.33
C ARG A 11 36.68 12.83 -31.08
N GLU A 12 35.39 12.62 -30.87
CA GLU A 12 34.70 12.91 -29.63
C GLU A 12 35.25 12.06 -28.49
N SER A 13 35.49 12.74 -27.37
CA SER A 13 35.96 12.22 -26.11
C SER A 13 34.83 11.54 -25.34
N ILE A 14 34.90 10.22 -25.19
CA ILE A 14 34.19 9.45 -24.17
C ILE A 14 35.15 9.30 -22.98
N PRO A 15 34.80 9.72 -21.75
CA PRO A 15 35.65 9.48 -20.60
C PRO A 15 35.59 8.00 -20.19
N LYS A 16 36.66 7.27 -20.49
CA LYS A 16 37.12 6.10 -19.72
C LYS A 16 37.92 6.59 -18.51
N LEU A 17 37.45 6.27 -17.31
CA LEU A 17 38.21 6.32 -16.05
C LEU A 17 38.23 4.87 -15.53
N TRP A 18 39.23 4.06 -15.90
CA TRP A 18 40.42 3.65 -15.11
C TRP A 18 40.08 2.92 -13.79
N GLY A 19 40.64 1.76 -13.43
CA GLY A 19 41.70 0.95 -14.05
C GLY A 19 42.43 0.08 -12.99
N MET A 20 42.39 -1.24 -13.18
CA MET A 20 43.45 -2.25 -12.99
C MET A 20 44.47 -2.20 -11.81
N THR A 21 44.35 -3.21 -10.94
CA THR A 21 45.32 -4.27 -10.56
C THR A 21 46.80 -3.94 -10.27
N ASN A 22 47.22 -4.30 -9.03
CA ASN A 22 48.60 -4.64 -8.65
C ASN A 22 48.69 -6.16 -8.29
N PRO A 23 49.85 -6.81 -8.44
CA PRO A 23 50.04 -8.26 -8.24
C PRO A 23 50.21 -8.66 -6.76
N PRO A 24 50.12 -9.97 -6.43
CA PRO A 24 49.91 -10.42 -5.06
C PRO A 24 51.19 -10.44 -4.25
N ASN A 25 51.12 -9.93 -3.02
CA ASN A 25 52.11 -10.18 -1.99
C ASN A 25 51.55 -11.29 -1.11
N THR A 26 52.13 -12.48 -1.24
CA THR A 26 51.85 -13.65 -0.40
C THR A 26 52.42 -13.41 0.98
N ASN A 27 51.57 -13.09 1.95
CA ASN A 27 51.77 -13.46 3.35
C ASN A 27 50.41 -13.80 3.95
N ASN A 28 50.33 -15.05 4.41
CA ASN A 28 49.17 -15.66 5.00
C ASN A 28 48.69 -14.86 6.21
N GLN A 29 47.56 -14.19 6.05
CA GLN A 29 46.68 -13.82 7.14
C GLN A 29 45.27 -14.10 6.62
N TYR A 30 44.68 -15.20 7.11
CA TYR A 30 43.27 -15.50 6.91
C TYR A 30 42.49 -14.51 7.77
N ASP A 31 42.35 -13.27 7.28
CA ASP A 31 41.38 -12.34 7.81
C ASP A 31 39.99 -12.78 7.30
N ASN A 32 39.10 -12.96 8.26
CA ASN A 32 37.77 -13.54 8.13
C ASN A 32 36.81 -12.52 7.49
N ASP A 33 37.07 -12.15 6.23
CA ASP A 33 36.35 -11.11 5.47
C ASP A 33 34.97 -11.56 4.93
N ASN A 34 34.31 -12.51 5.59
CA ASN A 34 32.92 -12.91 5.28
C ASN A 34 31.88 -11.98 5.93
N ASN A 35 32.23 -10.73 6.21
CA ASN A 35 31.26 -9.69 6.53
C ASN A 35 30.54 -9.28 5.24
N ILE A 36 29.49 -10.04 4.90
CA ILE A 36 28.46 -9.64 3.94
C ILE A 36 27.92 -8.29 4.43
N SER A 37 28.41 -7.20 3.83
CA SER A 37 28.00 -5.85 4.15
C SER A 37 26.48 -5.77 4.06
N ALA A 38 25.81 -5.58 5.19
CA ALA A 38 24.38 -5.35 5.26
C ALA A 38 23.99 -4.30 4.21
N PRO A 39 22.89 -4.50 3.46
CA PRO A 39 22.48 -3.58 2.40
C PRO A 39 22.45 -2.15 2.94
N ASN A 40 23.14 -1.26 2.25
CA ASN A 40 23.40 0.12 2.68
C ASN A 40 22.11 0.79 3.17
N ASN A 41 22.04 1.06 4.49
CA ASN A 41 20.86 1.60 5.21
C ASN A 41 20.25 2.86 4.58
N ASN A 42 20.99 3.55 3.71
CA ASN A 42 20.51 4.71 2.96
C ASN A 42 19.33 4.39 2.03
N ASN A 43 19.22 3.16 1.53
CA ASN A 43 18.14 2.77 0.61
C ASN A 43 16.78 2.66 1.32
N GLN A 44 16.76 2.31 2.61
CA GLN A 44 15.52 2.15 3.38
C GLN A 44 14.78 3.48 3.59
N GLN A 45 15.50 4.61 3.66
CA GLN A 45 14.90 5.94 3.81
C GLN A 45 14.34 6.50 2.50
N LEU A 46 14.97 6.15 1.38
CA LEU A 46 14.60 6.66 0.07
C LEU A 46 13.20 6.17 -0.35
N ILE A 47 12.88 4.90 -0.09
CA ILE A 47 11.63 4.28 -0.56
C ILE A 47 10.39 5.01 -0.01
N PRO A 48 10.22 5.19 1.32
CA PRO A 48 9.08 5.96 1.85
C PRO A 48 9.01 7.38 1.29
N THR A 49 10.16 8.07 1.18
CA THR A 49 10.18 9.44 0.66
C THR A 49 9.67 9.48 -0.78
N LEU A 50 10.11 8.57 -1.65
CA LEU A 50 9.61 8.45 -3.01
C LEU A 50 8.11 8.12 -3.05
N MET A 51 7.66 7.23 -2.16
CA MET A 51 6.26 6.78 -2.09
C MET A 51 5.28 7.88 -1.67
N TYR A 52 5.71 8.86 -0.88
CA TYR A 52 4.85 9.96 -0.46
C TYR A 52 5.03 11.24 -1.29
N THR A 53 6.19 11.44 -1.92
CA THR A 53 6.48 12.68 -2.65
C THR A 53 6.35 12.56 -4.17
N ILE A 54 6.70 11.41 -4.75
CA ILE A 54 6.76 11.24 -6.22
C ILE A 54 5.63 10.36 -6.72
N VAL A 55 5.47 9.16 -6.14
CA VAL A 55 4.51 8.15 -6.62
C VAL A 55 3.07 8.66 -6.71
N PRO A 56 2.54 9.44 -5.75
CA PRO A 56 1.17 9.94 -5.84
C PRO A 56 0.93 10.85 -7.05
N PHE A 57 1.98 11.56 -7.50
CA PHE A 57 1.92 12.54 -8.58
C PHE A 57 2.21 11.95 -9.96
N LEU A 58 2.86 10.78 -10.06
CA LEU A 58 3.17 10.15 -11.35
C LEU A 58 1.94 9.97 -12.25
N PRO A 59 0.77 9.49 -11.76
CA PRO A 59 -0.44 9.41 -12.57
C PRO A 59 -0.92 10.76 -13.09
N SER A 60 -0.96 11.80 -12.25
CA SER A 60 -1.41 13.13 -12.69
C SER A 60 -0.44 13.74 -13.70
N ILE A 61 0.87 13.62 -13.51
CA ILE A 61 1.87 14.14 -14.45
C ILE A 61 1.75 13.42 -15.82
N THR A 62 1.66 12.09 -15.80
CA THR A 62 1.53 11.30 -17.03
C THR A 62 0.21 11.59 -17.74
N ILE A 63 -0.91 11.61 -17.02
CA ILE A 63 -2.22 11.85 -17.62
C ILE A 63 -2.40 13.30 -18.05
N GLN A 64 -1.81 14.28 -17.37
CA GLN A 64 -1.81 15.66 -17.82
C GLN A 64 -1.25 15.78 -19.22
N SER A 65 -0.11 15.12 -19.49
CA SER A 65 0.47 15.07 -20.84
C SER A 65 -0.51 14.47 -21.86
N PHE A 66 -1.27 13.44 -21.47
CA PHE A 66 -2.29 12.84 -22.34
C PHE A 66 -3.56 13.69 -22.47
N ASN A 67 -3.99 14.41 -21.44
CA ASN A 67 -5.25 15.16 -21.41
C ASN A 67 -5.23 16.36 -22.37
N ASP A 68 -4.07 16.99 -22.56
CA ASP A 68 -3.93 18.05 -23.55
C ASP A 68 -4.16 17.52 -24.97
N HIS A 69 -3.63 16.31 -25.25
CA HIS A 69 -3.90 15.58 -26.49
C HIS A 69 -5.38 15.14 -26.56
N TYR A 70 -6.00 14.75 -25.44
CA TYR A 70 -7.40 14.35 -25.38
C TYR A 70 -8.34 15.45 -25.86
N GLN A 71 -8.18 16.68 -25.37
CA GLN A 71 -9.09 17.77 -25.74
C GLN A 71 -8.99 18.08 -27.23
N GLN A 72 -7.79 18.00 -27.80
CA GLN A 72 -7.57 18.14 -29.24
C GLN A 72 -8.25 17.01 -30.01
N LEU A 73 -8.03 15.75 -29.60
CA LEU A 73 -8.66 14.57 -30.22
C LEU A 73 -10.18 14.60 -30.10
N LYS A 74 -10.74 15.06 -28.98
CA LYS A 74 -12.18 15.21 -28.77
C LYS A 74 -12.77 16.27 -29.69
N GLN A 75 -12.07 17.39 -29.90
CA GLN A 75 -12.49 18.41 -30.85
C GLN A 75 -12.45 17.87 -32.29
N GLN A 76 -11.39 17.15 -32.66
CA GLN A 76 -11.29 16.49 -33.97
C GLN A 76 -12.40 15.45 -34.18
N PHE A 77 -12.67 14.62 -33.18
CA PHE A 77 -13.77 13.66 -33.18
C PHE A 77 -15.12 14.34 -33.40
N ASN A 78 -15.41 15.41 -32.63
CA ASN A 78 -16.68 16.13 -32.75
C ASN A 78 -16.84 16.79 -34.13
N LEU A 79 -15.75 17.32 -34.70
CA LEU A 79 -15.74 17.88 -36.05
C LEU A 79 -15.96 16.80 -37.11
N ALA A 80 -15.29 15.64 -36.99
CA ALA A 80 -15.45 14.51 -37.90
C ALA A 80 -16.86 13.90 -37.82
N ALA A 81 -17.40 13.74 -36.61
CA ALA A 81 -18.75 13.25 -36.37
C ALA A 81 -19.81 14.23 -36.93
N ALA A 82 -19.63 15.53 -36.74
CA ALA A 82 -20.53 16.54 -37.31
C ALA A 82 -20.44 16.61 -38.85
N ALA A 83 -19.29 16.26 -39.43
CA ALA A 83 -19.07 16.20 -40.87
C ALA A 83 -19.68 14.94 -41.55
N LEU A 84 -20.21 13.99 -40.78
CA LEU A 84 -20.87 12.78 -41.30
C LEU A 84 -22.41 12.96 -41.24
N PRO A 85 -23.06 13.62 -42.23
CA PRO A 85 -24.51 13.75 -42.20
C PRO A 85 -25.19 12.38 -42.41
N PRO A 86 -26.37 12.15 -41.81
CA PRO A 86 -27.06 10.84 -41.81
C PRO A 86 -27.60 10.37 -43.19
N GLY A 87 -27.11 10.93 -44.29
CA GLY A 87 -27.44 10.54 -45.67
C GLY A 87 -26.34 10.82 -46.68
N ALA A 88 -25.09 11.07 -46.24
CA ALA A 88 -23.96 11.18 -47.15
C ALA A 88 -23.76 9.87 -47.92
N ALA A 89 -23.46 9.97 -49.22
CA ALA A 89 -23.05 8.81 -50.00
C ALA A 89 -21.74 8.25 -49.41
N THR A 90 -21.75 6.97 -49.04
CA THR A 90 -20.61 6.26 -48.42
C THR A 90 -19.35 6.28 -49.30
N ASP A 91 -19.52 6.48 -50.60
CA ASP A 91 -18.44 6.46 -51.59
C ASP A 91 -17.85 7.84 -51.85
N SER A 92 -18.40 8.89 -51.23
CA SER A 92 -17.83 10.24 -51.36
C SER A 92 -16.46 10.32 -50.68
N VAL A 93 -15.51 11.01 -51.31
CA VAL A 93 -14.16 11.22 -50.75
C VAL A 93 -14.24 11.90 -49.39
N GLU A 94 -15.23 12.77 -49.19
CA GLU A 94 -15.52 13.45 -47.93
C GLU A 94 -15.94 12.47 -46.83
N TYR A 95 -16.82 11.51 -47.15
CA TYR A 95 -17.23 10.46 -46.20
C TYR A 95 -16.05 9.56 -45.82
N ILE A 96 -15.24 9.13 -46.79
CA ILE A 96 -14.07 8.28 -46.54
C ILE A 96 -13.04 9.01 -45.65
N GLY A 97 -12.79 10.29 -45.95
CA GLY A 97 -11.91 11.12 -45.13
C GLY A 97 -12.42 11.28 -43.70
N ALA A 98 -13.70 11.64 -43.53
CA ALA A 98 -14.29 11.81 -42.22
C ALA A 98 -14.38 10.50 -41.42
N ALA A 99 -14.67 9.37 -42.07
CA ALA A 99 -14.71 8.05 -41.44
C ALA A 99 -13.32 7.59 -40.95
N ASN A 100 -12.26 7.87 -41.69
CA ASN A 100 -10.89 7.57 -41.26
C ASN A 100 -10.49 8.41 -40.03
N VAL A 101 -10.75 9.72 -40.07
CA VAL A 101 -10.47 10.61 -38.91
C VAL A 101 -11.31 10.20 -37.69
N TYR A 102 -12.56 9.79 -37.90
CA TYR A 102 -13.42 9.26 -36.84
C TYR A 102 -12.84 8.00 -36.20
N ASN A 103 -12.41 7.02 -37.00
CA ASN A 103 -11.83 5.77 -36.50
C ASN A 103 -10.51 6.00 -35.74
N GLU A 104 -9.62 6.85 -36.28
CA GLU A 104 -8.36 7.22 -35.63
C GLU A 104 -8.61 7.97 -34.31
N SER A 105 -9.61 8.86 -34.28
CA SER A 105 -10.00 9.59 -33.08
C SER A 105 -10.58 8.65 -32.01
N ILE A 106 -11.38 7.64 -32.40
CA ILE A 106 -11.89 6.61 -31.47
C ILE A 106 -10.76 5.78 -30.89
N GLN A 107 -9.83 5.31 -31.72
CA GLN A 107 -8.68 4.52 -31.25
C GLN A 107 -7.86 5.33 -30.25
N SER A 108 -7.57 6.59 -30.57
CA SER A 108 -6.82 7.48 -29.69
C SER A 108 -7.56 7.76 -28.37
N LEU A 109 -8.89 7.93 -28.42
CA LEU A 109 -9.72 8.11 -27.23
C LEU A 109 -9.76 6.85 -26.35
N LEU A 110 -9.81 5.66 -26.95
CA LEU A 110 -9.76 4.38 -26.24
C LEU A 110 -8.41 4.16 -25.56
N VAL A 111 -7.30 4.43 -26.27
CA VAL A 111 -5.95 4.41 -25.68
C VAL A 111 -5.85 5.35 -24.49
N LEU A 112 -6.49 6.52 -24.57
CA LEU A 112 -6.47 7.48 -23.49
C LEU A 112 -7.30 7.05 -22.28
N LEU A 113 -8.49 6.48 -22.47
CA LEU A 113 -9.28 5.92 -21.37
C LEU A 113 -8.52 4.77 -20.69
N LEU A 114 -7.91 3.89 -21.48
CA LEU A 114 -7.07 2.82 -20.98
C LEU A 114 -5.86 3.37 -20.20
N SER A 115 -5.23 4.45 -20.68
CA SER A 115 -4.08 5.07 -19.99
C SER A 115 -4.42 5.58 -18.58
N LYS A 116 -5.63 6.11 -18.37
CA LYS A 116 -6.09 6.57 -17.05
C LYS A 116 -6.22 5.40 -16.08
N ARG A 117 -6.84 4.31 -16.55
CA ARG A 117 -6.99 3.06 -15.78
C ARG A 117 -5.63 2.46 -15.46
N VAL A 118 -4.73 2.38 -16.44
CA VAL A 118 -3.35 1.91 -16.25
C VAL A 118 -2.61 2.73 -15.20
N ALA A 119 -2.75 4.06 -15.21
CA ALA A 119 -2.11 4.92 -14.22
C ALA A 119 -2.69 4.71 -12.79
N LEU A 120 -4.00 4.50 -12.68
CA LEU A 120 -4.65 4.14 -11.41
C LEU A 120 -4.16 2.78 -10.90
N TYR A 121 -4.10 1.76 -11.76
CA TYR A 121 -3.60 0.44 -11.38
C TYR A 121 -2.11 0.43 -11.06
N PHE A 122 -1.31 1.26 -11.74
CA PHE A 122 0.09 1.49 -11.38
C PHE A 122 0.20 2.06 -9.97
N LEU A 123 -0.56 3.10 -9.65
CA LEU A 123 -0.61 3.69 -8.32
C LEU A 123 -1.05 2.67 -7.26
N ALA A 124 -2.10 1.90 -7.56
CA ALA A 124 -2.61 0.85 -6.68
C ALA A 124 -1.58 -0.26 -6.47
N THR A 125 -0.89 -0.70 -7.52
CA THR A 125 0.18 -1.71 -7.43
C THR A 125 1.34 -1.23 -6.57
N MET A 126 1.77 0.03 -6.73
CA MET A 126 2.82 0.62 -5.90
C MET A 126 2.39 0.76 -4.44
N ALA A 127 1.15 1.17 -4.20
CA ALA A 127 0.57 1.25 -2.86
C ALA A 127 0.52 -0.14 -2.20
N THR A 128 0.06 -1.16 -2.94
CA THR A 128 -0.02 -2.56 -2.50
C THR A 128 1.36 -3.12 -2.17
N LEU A 129 2.34 -2.91 -3.05
CA LEU A 129 3.71 -3.38 -2.87
C LEU A 129 4.37 -2.71 -1.66
N TYR A 130 4.23 -1.39 -1.53
CA TYR A 130 4.79 -0.65 -0.40
C TYR A 130 4.14 -1.06 0.92
N ALA A 131 2.81 -1.14 0.99
CA ALA A 131 2.11 -1.56 2.20
C ALA A 131 2.47 -2.99 2.59
N GLY A 132 2.61 -3.90 1.60
CA GLY A 132 3.05 -5.27 1.82
C GLY A 132 4.48 -5.34 2.36
N TRP A 133 5.42 -4.59 1.77
CA TRP A 133 6.79 -4.49 2.25
C TRP A 133 6.89 -3.93 3.69
N ARG A 134 6.12 -2.88 4.00
CA ARG A 134 6.10 -2.31 5.36
C ARG A 134 5.59 -3.30 6.39
N ALA A 135 4.57 -4.07 6.05
CA ALA A 135 4.05 -5.11 6.94
C ALA A 135 4.99 -6.31 7.08
N SER A 136 5.73 -6.67 6.02
CA SER A 136 6.64 -7.82 6.07
C SER A 136 7.77 -7.65 7.08
N VAL A 137 8.21 -6.41 7.36
CA VAL A 137 9.18 -6.12 8.42
C VAL A 137 8.63 -6.53 9.80
N THR A 138 7.38 -6.17 10.09
CA THR A 138 6.71 -6.54 11.35
C THR A 138 6.50 -8.05 11.44
N ILE A 139 6.15 -8.69 10.32
CA ILE A 139 5.99 -10.14 10.23
C ILE A 139 7.32 -10.86 10.46
N GLY A 140 8.39 -10.38 9.85
CA GLY A 140 9.75 -10.89 10.04
C GLY A 140 10.22 -10.76 11.49
N ALA A 141 9.90 -9.64 12.15
CA ALA A 141 10.20 -9.45 13.57
C ALA A 141 9.48 -10.46 14.48
N ILE A 142 8.24 -10.83 14.16
CA ILE A 142 7.54 -11.93 14.86
C ILE A 142 8.19 -13.27 14.55
N GLY A 143 8.46 -13.55 13.26
CA GLY A 143 9.09 -14.80 12.83
C GLY A 143 10.48 -15.03 13.41
N GLY A 144 11.26 -13.96 13.63
CA GLY A 144 12.56 -13.99 14.28
C GLY A 144 12.53 -14.00 15.81
N GLY A 145 11.34 -13.97 16.44
CA GLY A 145 11.20 -13.98 17.89
C GLY A 145 11.45 -12.64 18.60
N TYR A 146 11.73 -11.57 17.86
CA TYR A 146 11.87 -10.21 18.43
C TYR A 146 10.55 -9.65 18.97
N LEU A 147 9.43 -10.14 18.45
CA LEU A 147 8.10 -9.83 18.94
C LEU A 147 7.41 -11.10 19.41
N GLY A 148 6.82 -11.07 20.60
CA GLY A 148 6.06 -12.16 21.20
C GLY A 148 4.73 -12.50 20.51
N GLY A 149 4.53 -12.07 19.25
CA GLY A 149 3.38 -12.39 18.43
C GLY A 149 2.58 -11.19 17.92
N PRO A 150 1.43 -11.46 17.27
CA PRO A 150 0.61 -10.43 16.61
C PRO A 150 0.07 -9.35 17.56
N GLY A 151 -0.24 -9.72 18.81
CA GLY A 151 -0.72 -8.77 19.83
C GLY A 151 0.35 -7.74 20.21
N MET A 152 1.61 -8.16 20.36
CA MET A 152 2.73 -7.28 20.64
C MET A 152 3.05 -6.39 19.44
N ALA A 153 2.98 -6.94 18.23
CA ALA A 153 3.10 -6.14 17.00
C ALA A 153 2.04 -5.03 16.92
N LEU A 154 0.79 -5.32 17.30
CA LEU A 154 -0.28 -4.32 17.33
C LEU A 154 -0.07 -3.29 18.45
N ASP A 155 0.41 -3.69 19.63
CA ASP A 155 0.77 -2.75 20.70
C ASP A 155 1.89 -1.80 20.27
N ASN A 156 2.95 -2.33 19.65
CA ASN A 156 4.04 -1.53 19.11
C ASN A 156 3.55 -0.56 18.04
N LEU A 157 2.66 -1.00 17.14
CA LEU A 157 2.05 -0.12 16.16
C LEU A 157 1.22 0.99 16.82
N ASN A 158 0.44 0.66 17.85
CA ASN A 158 -0.34 1.67 18.59
C ASN A 158 0.56 2.67 19.31
N ARG A 159 1.68 2.23 19.88
CA ARG A 159 2.69 3.11 20.48
C ARG A 159 3.36 3.98 19.42
N GLU A 160 3.66 3.44 18.25
CA GLU A 160 4.22 4.21 17.12
C GLU A 160 3.24 5.28 16.64
N VAL A 161 1.95 4.95 16.53
CA VAL A 161 0.89 5.87 16.10
C VAL A 161 0.61 6.94 17.16
N LEU A 162 0.34 6.52 18.40
CA LEU A 162 -0.16 7.41 19.46
C LEU A 162 0.96 8.14 20.19
N LYS A 163 2.07 7.46 20.48
CA LYS A 163 3.19 8.01 21.27
C LYS A 163 4.38 8.44 20.42
N GLY A 164 4.48 7.96 19.18
CA GLY A 164 5.65 8.25 18.32
C GLY A 164 6.91 7.53 18.73
N GLU A 165 6.77 6.42 19.45
CA GLU A 165 7.84 5.46 19.67
C GLU A 165 8.27 4.88 18.32
N SER A 166 9.57 4.83 18.04
CA SER A 166 10.09 4.21 16.82
C SER A 166 10.70 2.87 17.20
N PHE A 167 10.21 1.80 16.58
CA PHE A 167 10.77 0.46 16.73
C PHE A 167 11.63 0.20 15.50
N VAL A 168 12.95 0.36 15.67
CA VAL A 168 13.93 -0.08 14.68
C VAL A 168 14.23 -1.53 15.01
N TYR A 169 13.75 -2.44 14.16
CA TYR A 169 14.26 -3.80 14.16
C TYR A 169 15.57 -3.75 13.41
N ASP A 170 16.69 -3.98 14.10
CA ASP A 170 17.98 -4.11 13.44
C ASP A 170 17.91 -5.36 12.55
N ASP A 171 17.75 -5.16 11.24
CA ASP A 171 17.78 -6.18 10.18
C ASP A 171 19.10 -7.00 10.15
N GLY A 172 20.06 -6.69 11.04
CA GLY A 172 21.43 -7.16 11.01
C GLY A 172 21.80 -8.27 11.99
N ILE A 173 20.91 -8.74 12.87
CA ILE A 173 21.27 -9.83 13.78
C ILE A 173 21.01 -11.16 13.08
N VAL A 174 22.03 -11.60 12.34
CA VAL A 174 22.30 -12.99 12.03
C VAL A 174 22.29 -13.74 13.37
N VAL A 175 21.25 -14.52 13.59
CA VAL A 175 21.20 -15.51 14.67
C VAL A 175 22.31 -16.53 14.37
N GLY A 176 23.46 -16.41 15.05
CA GLY A 176 24.50 -17.43 15.02
C GLY A 176 25.93 -16.94 14.91
N SER A 177 26.39 -16.13 15.86
CA SER A 177 27.78 -16.22 16.30
C SER A 177 27.79 -16.10 17.83
N THR A 178 27.39 -17.17 18.51
CA THR A 178 27.99 -17.51 19.80
C THR A 178 29.47 -17.75 19.53
N ASP A 179 30.24 -16.67 19.39
CA ASP A 179 31.67 -16.74 19.60
C ASP A 179 31.84 -17.02 21.09
N ASP A 180 32.09 -18.29 21.38
CA ASP A 180 32.57 -18.81 22.66
C ASP A 180 33.97 -18.23 22.96
N ASP A 181 34.08 -16.91 23.07
CA ASP A 181 35.25 -16.25 23.68
C ASP A 181 35.06 -16.30 25.20
N ASP A 182 35.11 -17.52 25.72
CA ASP A 182 35.59 -17.84 27.05
C ASP A 182 37.04 -17.32 27.15
N ASP A 183 37.24 -16.07 27.54
CA ASP A 183 38.40 -15.69 28.35
C ASP A 183 38.35 -14.22 28.83
N LYS A 184 38.36 -14.10 30.16
CA LYS A 184 38.68 -12.92 30.99
C LYS A 184 37.51 -12.04 31.46
N VAL A 185 36.86 -12.55 32.49
CA VAL A 185 36.26 -11.76 33.55
C VAL A 185 37.38 -11.00 34.28
N GLU A 186 37.56 -9.71 33.97
CA GLU A 186 38.13 -8.76 34.92
C GLU A 186 36.96 -8.13 35.70
N GLU A 187 36.89 -8.45 36.98
CA GLU A 187 35.95 -7.89 37.95
C GLU A 187 36.25 -6.39 38.13
N GLU A 188 35.58 -5.52 37.38
CA GLU A 188 35.47 -4.10 37.75
C GLU A 188 34.16 -3.86 38.51
N ASP A 189 34.34 -3.68 39.82
CA ASP A 189 33.40 -3.21 40.83
C ASP A 189 32.95 -1.77 40.49
N VAL A 190 31.91 -1.64 39.67
CA VAL A 190 31.29 -0.36 39.30
C VAL A 190 30.02 -0.16 40.12
N GLY A 191 30.06 0.91 40.92
CA GLY A 191 29.04 1.29 41.88
C GLY A 191 27.63 1.41 41.30
N SER A 192 26.69 0.96 42.12
CA SER A 192 25.25 1.09 42.00
C SER A 192 24.82 2.56 42.00
N ASP A 193 24.47 3.10 40.84
CA ASP A 193 23.56 4.24 40.72
C ASP A 193 22.19 3.69 40.27
N ASP A 194 21.21 3.86 41.15
CA ASP A 194 19.92 3.14 41.32
C ASP A 194 18.76 3.64 40.43
N ASP A 195 18.99 4.26 39.26
CA ASP A 195 17.94 5.07 38.60
C ASP A 195 17.34 4.53 37.26
N ASP A 196 17.68 3.32 36.78
CA ASP A 196 17.23 2.83 35.45
C ASP A 196 16.34 1.56 35.46
N ASP A 197 15.81 1.13 36.61
CA ASP A 197 15.02 -0.11 36.72
C ASP A 197 13.54 0.00 36.28
N ASP A 198 13.04 1.21 36.03
CA ASP A 198 11.63 1.40 35.64
C ASP A 198 11.33 0.95 34.19
N ASP A 199 12.33 0.92 33.31
CA ASP A 199 12.12 0.54 31.90
C ASP A 199 12.27 -0.97 31.64
N LYS A 200 13.00 -1.70 32.50
CA LYS A 200 13.09 -3.17 32.45
C LYS A 200 11.93 -3.87 33.17
N LEU A 201 11.24 -3.15 34.07
CA LEU A 201 10.02 -3.67 34.70
C LEU A 201 8.89 -3.87 33.69
N PHE A 202 8.79 -3.05 32.64
CA PHE A 202 7.72 -3.21 31.62
C PHE A 202 7.96 -4.36 30.64
N ALA A 203 9.21 -4.74 30.38
CA ALA A 203 9.52 -5.88 29.51
C ALA A 203 9.41 -7.22 30.25
N THR A 204 9.68 -7.24 31.55
CA THR A 204 9.62 -8.47 32.38
C THR A 204 8.26 -8.70 33.04
N LEU A 205 7.38 -7.68 33.10
CA LEU A 205 6.00 -7.83 33.61
C LEU A 205 4.98 -8.26 32.55
N VAL A 206 5.39 -8.49 31.30
CA VAL A 206 4.51 -9.03 30.24
C VAL A 206 4.54 -10.57 30.21
N ASP A 207 5.51 -11.20 30.89
CA ASP A 207 5.59 -12.66 30.99
C ASP A 207 4.96 -13.17 32.32
N ASP A 208 4.13 -14.20 32.18
CA ASP A 208 3.45 -15.04 33.17
C ASP A 208 2.42 -14.45 34.17
N SER A 209 2.16 -13.14 34.20
CA SER A 209 1.04 -12.61 35.01
C SER A 209 -0.28 -12.54 34.21
N PRO A 210 -1.30 -13.38 34.49
CA PRO A 210 -2.63 -13.29 33.86
C PRO A 210 -3.39 -11.97 34.18
N GLN A 211 -2.79 -11.05 34.94
CA GLN A 211 -3.34 -9.72 35.20
C GLN A 211 -2.68 -8.59 34.37
N SER A 212 -1.46 -8.77 33.87
CA SER A 212 -0.73 -7.77 33.06
C SER A 212 -1.28 -7.62 31.63
N THR A 213 -1.89 -8.69 31.12
CA THR A 213 -2.60 -8.72 29.82
C THR A 213 -3.66 -7.63 29.67
N LYS A 214 -4.15 -7.05 30.78
CA LYS A 214 -5.20 -6.02 30.76
C LYS A 214 -4.74 -4.67 30.24
N VAL A 215 -3.48 -4.27 30.47
CA VAL A 215 -3.00 -2.94 30.05
C VAL A 215 -2.62 -2.93 28.57
N GLY A 216 -1.90 -3.95 28.11
CA GLY A 216 -1.65 -4.16 26.67
C GLY A 216 -2.95 -4.35 25.88
N SER A 217 -3.93 -5.08 26.45
CA SER A 217 -5.26 -5.20 25.85
C SER A 217 -6.02 -3.86 25.80
N ALA A 218 -5.89 -2.99 26.80
CA ALA A 218 -6.53 -1.68 26.81
C ALA A 218 -5.95 -0.74 25.73
N ILE A 219 -4.63 -0.76 25.51
CA ILE A 219 -3.98 0.02 24.46
C ILE A 219 -4.30 -0.56 23.08
N ALA A 220 -4.30 -1.90 22.93
CA ALA A 220 -4.72 -2.58 21.71
C ALA A 220 -6.14 -2.20 21.25
N LEU A 221 -7.05 -1.95 22.20
CA LEU A 221 -8.42 -1.49 21.93
C LEU A 221 -8.53 0.01 21.64
N THR A 222 -7.52 0.80 21.98
CA THR A 222 -7.59 2.27 21.89
C THR A 222 -7.71 2.73 20.44
N LEU A 223 -6.94 2.15 19.51
CA LEU A 223 -7.01 2.53 18.09
C LEU A 223 -8.34 2.13 17.43
N PRO A 224 -8.84 0.88 17.57
CA PRO A 224 -10.19 0.52 17.13
C PRO A 224 -11.29 1.39 17.74
N LEU A 225 -11.18 1.75 19.03
CA LEU A 225 -12.16 2.59 19.71
C LEU A 225 -12.08 4.05 19.25
N LEU A 226 -10.89 4.56 18.96
CA LEU A 226 -10.69 5.89 18.40
C LEU A 226 -11.21 5.96 16.96
N LEU A 227 -10.98 4.90 16.15
CA LEU A 227 -11.53 4.79 14.81
C LEU A 227 -13.07 4.71 14.84
N GLY A 228 -13.61 3.79 15.64
CA GLY A 228 -15.05 3.61 15.82
C GLY A 228 -15.73 4.84 16.43
N GLY A 229 -15.07 5.49 17.39
CA GLY A 229 -15.51 6.72 18.03
C GLY A 229 -15.49 7.91 17.07
N SER A 230 -14.46 8.03 16.23
CA SER A 230 -14.39 9.08 15.20
C SER A 230 -15.51 8.91 14.17
N LEU A 231 -15.78 7.68 13.73
CA LEU A 231 -16.87 7.36 12.82
C LEU A 231 -18.23 7.65 13.47
N ALA A 232 -18.44 7.17 14.70
CA ALA A 232 -19.68 7.42 15.44
C ALA A 232 -19.92 8.92 15.64
N LEU A 233 -18.89 9.69 16.00
CA LEU A 233 -18.96 11.14 16.14
C LEU A 233 -19.32 11.81 14.80
N SER A 234 -18.67 11.42 13.70
CA SER A 234 -18.99 11.94 12.36
C SER A 234 -20.44 11.64 11.98
N TYR A 235 -20.94 10.42 12.23
CA TYR A 235 -22.34 10.05 12.00
C TYR A 235 -23.32 10.81 12.91
N SER A 236 -23.00 10.94 14.20
CA SER A 236 -23.83 11.68 15.16
C SER A 236 -23.92 13.16 14.80
N LEU A 237 -22.82 13.79 14.36
CA LEU A 237 -22.84 15.16 13.87
C LEU A 237 -23.75 15.27 12.63
N ILE A 238 -23.59 14.39 11.64
CA ILE A 238 -24.44 14.41 10.44
C ILE A 238 -25.93 14.27 10.80
N SER A 239 -26.29 13.33 11.69
CA SER A 239 -27.69 13.13 12.12
C SER A 239 -28.24 14.32 12.88
N PHE A 240 -27.46 14.86 13.83
CA PHE A 240 -27.87 15.99 14.66
C PHE A 240 -28.24 17.21 13.83
N PHE A 241 -27.45 17.51 12.79
CA PHE A 241 -27.70 18.66 11.92
C PHE A 241 -28.74 18.38 10.84
N LYS A 242 -28.90 17.14 10.37
CA LYS A 242 -29.95 16.75 9.43
C LYS A 242 -31.34 16.85 10.07
N ASP A 243 -31.47 16.42 11.33
CA ASP A 243 -32.75 16.51 12.06
C ASP A 243 -33.06 17.94 12.53
N ALA A 244 -32.04 18.79 12.65
CA ALA A 244 -32.20 20.20 13.00
C ALA A 244 -32.68 21.09 11.84
N GLY A 245 -32.75 20.59 10.60
CA GLY A 245 -33.17 21.39 9.46
C GLY A 245 -33.74 20.57 8.31
N ILE A 246 -35.06 20.65 8.14
CA ILE A 246 -35.76 20.98 6.87
C ILE A 246 -37.29 20.96 7.05
N ASP A 247 -37.85 20.23 8.03
CA ASP A 247 -39.32 20.17 8.22
C ASP A 247 -39.85 20.78 9.55
N GLY A 248 -38.98 21.24 10.44
CA GLY A 248 -39.35 21.75 11.77
C GLY A 248 -39.54 23.27 11.85
N SER A 249 -40.59 23.81 11.23
CA SER A 249 -40.83 25.25 11.05
C SER A 249 -41.23 26.07 12.31
N SER A 250 -40.84 25.72 13.53
CA SER A 250 -41.53 26.35 14.69
C SER A 250 -40.74 26.74 15.93
N ILE A 251 -39.46 26.38 16.13
CA ILE A 251 -38.83 26.67 17.45
C ILE A 251 -37.45 27.36 17.39
N SER A 252 -36.69 27.30 16.29
CA SER A 252 -35.28 27.77 16.32
C SER A 252 -34.96 29.09 15.61
N SER A 253 -35.90 29.69 14.85
CA SER A 253 -35.61 30.90 14.05
C SER A 253 -35.54 32.21 14.83
N SER A 254 -35.90 32.24 16.12
CA SER A 254 -35.98 33.50 16.89
C SER A 254 -34.73 33.87 17.68
N ILE A 255 -33.73 32.99 17.80
CA ILE A 255 -32.57 33.21 18.69
C ILE A 255 -31.24 33.23 17.94
N ILE A 256 -31.11 32.49 16.85
CA ILE A 256 -29.90 32.46 16.02
C ILE A 256 -30.33 32.98 14.65
N GLY A 257 -29.88 34.18 14.28
CA GLY A 257 -30.24 34.78 12.99
C GLY A 257 -29.89 33.85 11.83
N ASP A 258 -30.76 33.80 10.81
CA ASP A 258 -30.65 32.90 9.64
C ASP A 258 -29.26 32.95 8.97
N GLU A 259 -28.59 34.10 9.05
CA GLU A 259 -27.23 34.30 8.54
C GLU A 259 -26.19 33.41 9.27
N TYR A 260 -26.26 33.31 10.60
CA TYR A 260 -25.36 32.42 11.38
C TYR A 260 -25.65 30.95 11.11
N LEU A 261 -26.93 30.58 10.95
CA LEU A 261 -27.29 29.20 10.66
C LEU A 261 -26.76 28.77 9.28
N SER A 262 -26.85 29.67 8.28
CA SER A 262 -26.28 29.43 6.95
C SER A 262 -24.75 29.32 6.96
N ALA A 263 -24.06 30.13 7.77
CA ALA A 263 -22.62 30.05 7.94
C ALA A 263 -22.18 28.75 8.63
N ILE A 264 -22.92 28.31 9.66
CA ILE A 264 -22.66 27.03 10.35
C ILE A 264 -22.93 25.85 9.42
N GLN A 265 -24.01 25.88 8.63
CA GLN A 265 -24.28 24.84 7.64
C GLN A 265 -23.18 24.76 6.57
N GLY A 266 -22.61 25.90 6.17
CA GLY A 266 -21.44 25.94 5.28
C GLY A 266 -20.17 25.40 5.93
N LEU A 267 -19.99 25.58 7.25
CA LEU A 267 -18.83 25.09 8.00
C LEU A 267 -18.94 23.61 8.38
N LEU A 268 -20.17 23.09 8.48
CA LEU A 268 -20.46 21.78 9.05
C LEU A 268 -19.69 20.63 8.36
N PRO A 269 -19.62 20.54 7.01
CA PRO A 269 -18.82 19.52 6.36
C PRO A 269 -17.37 19.55 6.88
N TYR A 270 -16.74 20.73 6.88
CA TYR A 270 -15.35 20.88 7.33
C TYR A 270 -15.14 20.44 8.78
N LEU A 271 -16.09 20.72 9.68
CA LEU A 271 -16.03 20.25 11.07
C LEU A 271 -16.14 18.72 11.17
N THR A 272 -17.02 18.10 10.38
CA THR A 272 -17.20 16.63 10.39
C THR A 272 -15.98 15.86 9.86
N SER A 273 -15.09 16.51 9.10
CA SER A 273 -13.83 15.92 8.63
C SER A 273 -12.66 16.04 9.61
N ILE A 274 -12.75 16.87 10.65
CA ILE A 274 -11.65 17.06 11.62
C ILE A 274 -11.20 15.73 12.26
N PRO A 275 -12.10 14.83 12.71
CA PRO A 275 -11.67 13.55 13.28
C PRO A 275 -10.92 12.68 12.27
N SER A 276 -11.40 12.61 11.02
CA SER A 276 -10.74 11.90 9.93
C SER A 276 -9.36 12.50 9.62
N MET A 277 -9.24 13.83 9.67
CA MET A 277 -7.96 14.53 9.50
C MET A 277 -6.99 14.22 10.62
N ALA A 278 -7.44 14.25 11.87
CA ALA A 278 -6.60 13.88 13.01
C ALA A 278 -6.08 12.43 12.88
N LEU A 279 -6.96 11.50 12.49
CA LEU A 279 -6.56 10.11 12.20
C LEU A 279 -5.52 10.02 11.08
N CYS A 280 -5.74 10.72 9.96
CA CYS A 280 -4.79 10.73 8.86
C CYS A 280 -3.44 11.32 9.27
N VAL A 281 -3.43 12.36 10.10
CA VAL A 281 -2.19 12.95 10.63
C VAL A 281 -1.43 11.91 11.46
N LEU A 282 -2.11 11.15 12.32
CA LEU A 282 -1.47 10.10 13.12
C LEU A 282 -0.84 9.02 12.24
N PHE A 283 -1.55 8.53 11.21
CA PHE A 283 -1.03 7.51 10.31
C PHE A 283 0.10 8.01 9.40
N VAL A 284 -0.03 9.23 8.85
CA VAL A 284 1.05 9.83 8.05
C VAL A 284 2.27 10.13 8.92
N ALA A 285 2.08 10.59 10.15
CA ALA A 285 3.17 10.84 11.09
C ALA A 285 3.91 9.55 11.44
N THR A 286 3.19 8.45 11.64
CA THR A 286 3.75 7.11 11.86
C THR A 286 4.72 6.75 10.72
N GLU A 287 4.28 6.90 9.48
CA GLU A 287 5.11 6.57 8.33
C GLU A 287 6.27 7.56 8.13
N PHE A 288 6.08 8.86 8.38
CA PHE A 288 7.17 9.85 8.29
C PHE A 288 8.24 9.64 9.37
N ARG A 289 7.84 9.28 10.59
CA ARG A 289 8.76 8.90 11.67
C ARG A 289 9.61 7.70 11.27
N SER A 290 9.04 6.73 10.55
CA SER A 290 9.79 5.55 10.10
C SER A 290 10.93 5.87 9.13
N VAL A 291 10.89 7.02 8.47
CA VAL A 291 11.95 7.50 7.56
C VAL A 291 13.08 8.17 8.33
N SER A 292 12.75 8.83 9.43
CA SER A 292 13.71 9.62 10.20
C SER A 292 14.42 8.77 11.23
N LYS A 293 15.75 8.70 11.13
CA LYS A 293 16.61 8.11 12.17
C LYS A 293 16.80 9.05 13.38
N ALA A 294 16.12 10.20 13.40
CA ALA A 294 16.40 11.24 14.38
C ALA A 294 15.97 10.84 15.80
N SER A 295 16.94 10.98 16.70
CA SER A 295 16.94 10.88 18.17
C SER A 295 15.60 10.70 18.92
N SER A 296 15.66 9.82 19.91
CA SER A 296 14.61 9.27 20.79
C SER A 296 13.72 10.26 21.58
N ASN A 297 13.89 11.57 21.42
CA ASN A 297 13.06 12.56 22.13
C ASN A 297 11.61 12.57 21.63
N THR A 298 10.69 12.02 22.41
CA THR A 298 9.24 11.81 22.16
C THR A 298 8.40 13.09 22.03
N SER A 299 8.98 14.22 21.62
CA SER A 299 8.24 15.48 21.54
C SER A 299 7.17 15.45 20.43
N LEU A 300 5.96 15.88 20.77
CA LEU A 300 4.85 16.04 19.80
C LEU A 300 5.21 16.99 18.65
N LEU A 301 6.16 17.90 18.88
CA LEU A 301 6.65 18.91 17.93
C LEU A 301 7.84 18.44 17.09
N ARG A 302 8.07 17.12 16.99
CA ARG A 302 9.00 16.52 16.05
C ARG A 302 8.76 17.02 14.61
N ALA A 303 9.84 17.23 13.86
CA ALA A 303 9.78 17.75 12.49
C ALA A 303 8.92 16.85 11.58
N GLU A 304 8.93 15.55 11.84
CA GLU A 304 8.15 14.53 11.14
C GLU A 304 6.65 14.68 11.40
N ASN A 305 6.25 15.00 12.63
CA ASN A 305 4.85 15.24 12.98
C ASN A 305 4.35 16.53 12.34
N ILE A 306 5.18 17.57 12.34
CA ILE A 306 4.87 18.84 11.68
C ILE A 306 4.77 18.62 10.17
N ALA A 307 5.69 17.87 9.56
CA ALA A 307 5.65 17.52 8.16
C ALA A 307 4.39 16.71 7.81
N ALA A 308 4.01 15.73 8.64
CA ALA A 308 2.76 14.97 8.46
C ALA A 308 1.52 15.85 8.59
N LEU A 309 1.48 16.76 9.58
CA LEU A 309 0.41 17.72 9.75
C LEU A 309 0.28 18.64 8.52
N LEU A 310 1.41 19.19 8.05
CA LEU A 310 1.44 20.02 6.84
C LEU A 310 1.04 19.24 5.59
N TYR A 311 1.45 17.97 5.49
CA TYR A 311 1.12 17.10 4.37
C TYR A 311 -0.39 16.80 4.31
N VAL A 312 -0.98 16.41 5.45
CA VAL A 312 -2.42 16.13 5.54
C VAL A 312 -3.25 17.41 5.41
N ALA A 313 -2.82 18.51 6.01
CA ALA A 313 -3.45 19.81 5.83
C ALA A 313 -3.37 20.25 4.35
N GLY A 314 -2.24 20.02 3.70
CA GLY A 314 -2.06 20.24 2.27
C GLY A 314 -3.02 19.39 1.43
N ALA A 315 -3.15 18.10 1.72
CA ALA A 315 -4.10 17.20 1.05
C ALA A 315 -5.57 17.61 1.27
N TYR A 316 -5.89 18.10 2.47
CA TYR A 316 -7.22 18.63 2.80
C TYR A 316 -7.51 19.94 2.04
N VAL A 317 -6.57 20.89 2.06
CA VAL A 317 -6.66 22.13 1.30
C VAL A 317 -6.74 21.84 -0.20
N ALA A 318 -6.01 20.83 -0.69
CA ALA A 318 -6.08 20.38 -2.08
C ALA A 318 -7.48 19.87 -2.48
N LYS A 319 -8.25 19.30 -1.54
CA LYS A 319 -9.64 18.93 -1.83
C LYS A 319 -10.53 20.14 -2.09
N VAL A 320 -10.26 21.26 -1.42
CA VAL A 320 -10.98 22.54 -1.57
C VAL A 320 -10.45 23.34 -2.75
N TYR A 321 -9.13 23.34 -2.92
CA TYR A 321 -8.38 24.08 -3.93
C TYR A 321 -7.47 23.08 -4.68
N PRO A 322 -8.01 22.33 -5.65
CA PRO A 322 -7.28 21.26 -6.34
C PRO A 322 -6.05 21.75 -7.10
N THR A 323 -6.04 23.02 -7.51
CA THR A 323 -4.95 23.62 -8.25
C THR A 323 -4.43 24.87 -7.57
N ILE A 324 -3.12 24.96 -7.38
CA ILE A 324 -2.45 26.20 -6.98
C ILE A 324 -1.66 26.73 -8.16
N THR A 325 -1.94 27.97 -8.55
CA THR A 325 -1.19 28.69 -9.59
C THR A 325 -0.01 29.42 -8.96
N ILE A 326 1.22 28.95 -9.23
CA ILE A 326 2.46 29.59 -8.78
C ILE A 326 3.02 30.42 -9.94
N GLY A 327 3.11 31.74 -9.76
CA GLY A 327 3.72 32.63 -10.77
C GLY A 327 2.90 32.81 -12.05
N GLY A 328 1.59 32.56 -12.04
CA GLY A 328 0.68 32.80 -13.17
C GLY A 328 0.73 31.78 -14.31
N GLU A 329 1.83 31.02 -14.43
CA GLU A 329 2.03 30.04 -15.51
C GLU A 329 2.02 28.58 -15.03
N TRP A 330 2.41 28.32 -13.77
CA TRP A 330 2.52 26.96 -13.26
C TRP A 330 1.30 26.58 -12.43
N ASN A 331 0.43 25.74 -12.98
CA ASN A 331 -0.67 25.14 -12.24
C ASN A 331 -0.21 23.80 -11.66
N LEU A 332 0.00 23.76 -10.34
CA LEU A 332 0.31 22.53 -9.63
C LEU A 332 -1.00 21.87 -9.19
N ASP A 333 -1.26 20.66 -9.70
CA ASP A 333 -2.35 19.80 -9.22
C ASP A 333 -1.95 19.19 -7.88
N LEU A 334 -2.72 19.51 -6.84
CA LEU A 334 -2.52 19.00 -5.49
C LEU A 334 -3.41 17.81 -5.16
N GLY A 335 -4.37 17.46 -6.03
CA GLY A 335 -5.22 16.28 -5.86
C GLY A 335 -4.44 15.00 -5.51
N PRO A 336 -3.29 14.74 -6.16
CA PRO A 336 -2.37 13.65 -5.81
C PRO A 336 -1.97 13.53 -4.34
N LEU A 337 -1.92 14.62 -3.56
CA LEU A 337 -1.53 14.55 -2.14
C LEU A 337 -2.45 13.61 -1.35
N GLN A 338 -3.73 13.57 -1.70
CA GLN A 338 -4.71 12.66 -1.10
C GLN A 338 -4.30 11.19 -1.30
N ASN A 339 -3.74 10.83 -2.45
CA ASN A 339 -3.26 9.46 -2.70
C ASN A 339 -2.10 9.10 -1.77
N GLY A 340 -1.20 10.03 -1.46
CA GLY A 340 -0.13 9.78 -0.49
C GLY A 340 -0.67 9.55 0.94
N VAL A 341 -1.70 10.31 1.36
CA VAL A 341 -2.38 10.06 2.64
C VAL A 341 -3.01 8.67 2.66
N ASN A 342 -3.68 8.28 1.56
CA ASN A 342 -4.28 6.97 1.44
C ASN A 342 -3.25 5.83 1.43
N ILE A 343 -2.08 6.03 0.81
CA ILE A 343 -0.98 5.06 0.84
C ILE A 343 -0.46 4.87 2.27
N ALA A 344 -0.27 5.96 3.03
CA ALA A 344 0.14 5.87 4.43
C ALA A 344 -0.90 5.12 5.26
N PHE A 345 -2.18 5.46 5.07
CA PHE A 345 -3.27 4.78 5.75
C PHE A 345 -3.34 3.29 5.40
N ALA A 346 -3.20 2.92 4.12
CA ALA A 346 -3.13 1.51 3.70
C ALA A 346 -1.94 0.79 4.34
N ALA A 347 -0.74 1.39 4.34
CA ALA A 347 0.44 0.79 4.96
C ALA A 347 0.21 0.51 6.45
N THR A 348 -0.33 1.47 7.20
CA THR A 348 -0.62 1.27 8.63
C THR A 348 -1.68 0.18 8.86
N VAL A 349 -2.76 0.16 8.06
CA VAL A 349 -3.80 -0.87 8.18
C VAL A 349 -3.25 -2.27 7.86
N VAL A 350 -2.42 -2.40 6.82
CA VAL A 350 -1.81 -3.68 6.44
C VAL A 350 -0.82 -4.15 7.50
N ARG A 351 -0.04 -3.25 8.11
CA ARG A 351 0.81 -3.56 9.28
C ARG A 351 0.00 -4.05 10.48
N ALA A 352 -1.19 -3.50 10.69
CA ALA A 352 -2.08 -3.94 11.77
C ALA A 352 -2.71 -5.32 11.49
N LEU A 353 -3.10 -5.59 10.24
CA LEU A 353 -3.85 -6.80 9.88
C LEU A 353 -2.95 -8.02 9.60
N SER A 354 -1.85 -7.83 8.86
CA SER A 354 -1.06 -8.95 8.32
C SER A 354 -0.50 -9.89 9.40
N PRO A 355 -0.03 -9.40 10.57
CA PRO A 355 0.40 -10.27 11.67
C PRO A 355 -0.66 -11.29 12.12
N PHE A 356 -1.95 -10.97 12.02
CA PHE A 356 -3.03 -11.88 12.42
C PHE A 356 -3.40 -12.90 11.33
N LEU A 357 -3.05 -12.60 10.08
CA LEU A 357 -3.40 -13.42 8.93
C LEU A 357 -2.31 -14.43 8.57
N ILE A 358 -1.08 -14.17 9.02
CA ILE A 358 0.07 -15.07 8.84
C ILE A 358 0.23 -15.86 10.12
N SER A 359 0.04 -17.17 10.03
CA SER A 359 0.14 -18.07 11.17
C SER A 359 1.61 -18.32 11.50
N TYR A 360 2.02 -17.99 12.73
CA TYR A 360 3.30 -18.39 13.30
C TYR A 360 3.04 -19.57 14.22
N SER A 361 3.58 -20.74 13.88
CA SER A 361 3.59 -21.86 14.81
C SER A 361 4.71 -21.64 15.83
N SER A 362 4.55 -20.68 16.76
CA SER A 362 5.40 -20.59 17.95
C SER A 362 4.97 -21.71 18.88
N THR A 363 5.43 -22.94 18.63
CA THR A 363 5.30 -24.03 19.60
C THR A 363 6.27 -23.70 20.74
N SER A 364 5.84 -22.82 21.64
CA SER A 364 6.49 -22.52 22.91
C SER A 364 6.28 -23.72 23.83
N ASP A 365 6.87 -24.87 23.47
CA ASP A 365 7.04 -25.95 24.42
C ASP A 365 8.11 -25.49 25.41
N SER A 366 7.66 -24.75 26.43
CA SER A 366 8.45 -24.25 27.56
C SER A 366 9.01 -25.36 28.45
N SER A 367 8.86 -26.63 28.07
CA SER A 367 9.48 -27.77 28.76
C SER A 367 10.84 -28.11 28.14
N SER A 368 11.84 -27.36 28.58
CA SER A 368 13.24 -27.77 28.80
C SER A 368 13.67 -29.15 28.26
N THR A 369 14.52 -29.16 27.23
CA THR A 369 15.81 -29.87 27.23
C THR A 369 16.65 -29.37 26.06
N MET A 370 17.93 -29.10 26.32
CA MET A 370 18.85 -28.40 25.44
C MET A 370 19.04 -29.10 24.08
N ALA A 371 19.30 -28.28 23.05
CA ALA A 371 19.85 -28.64 21.73
C ALA A 371 18.89 -29.17 20.65
N SER A 372 17.63 -28.70 20.60
CA SER A 372 16.84 -28.84 19.37
C SER A 372 17.28 -27.78 18.36
N PRO A 373 17.54 -28.13 17.08
CA PRO A 373 17.82 -27.14 16.04
C PRO A 373 16.64 -26.15 15.92
N PRO A 374 16.91 -24.87 15.58
CA PRO A 374 15.88 -23.85 15.43
C PRO A 374 14.82 -24.32 14.43
N LYS A 375 13.57 -24.41 14.87
CA LYS A 375 12.44 -24.82 14.04
C LYS A 375 12.15 -23.71 13.02
N VAL A 376 12.31 -24.03 11.74
CA VAL A 376 12.00 -23.11 10.63
C VAL A 376 10.53 -22.67 10.71
N PRO A 377 10.23 -21.36 10.61
CA PRO A 377 8.85 -20.88 10.66
C PRO A 377 8.04 -21.41 9.46
N SER A 378 6.81 -21.84 9.70
CA SER A 378 5.93 -22.36 8.65
C SER A 378 5.48 -21.26 7.67
N ILE A 379 5.60 -21.51 6.36
CA ILE A 379 5.22 -20.57 5.29
C ILE A 379 3.72 -20.64 4.92
N SER A 380 2.88 -21.26 5.75
CA SER A 380 1.47 -21.55 5.39
C SER A 380 0.66 -20.30 5.01
N ILE A 381 0.04 -20.32 3.82
CA ILE A 381 -0.84 -19.27 3.29
C ILE A 381 -2.32 -19.48 3.65
N GLN A 382 -2.71 -20.63 4.21
CA GLN A 382 -4.11 -21.06 4.33
C GLN A 382 -5.03 -20.00 4.98
N THR A 383 -4.62 -19.48 6.15
CA THR A 383 -5.40 -18.48 6.90
C THR A 383 -5.62 -17.21 6.06
N MET A 384 -4.54 -16.70 5.45
CA MET A 384 -4.58 -15.56 4.54
C MET A 384 -5.51 -15.83 3.35
N ALA A 385 -5.35 -16.97 2.66
CA ALA A 385 -6.16 -17.33 1.51
C ALA A 385 -7.64 -17.41 1.87
N LEU A 386 -7.99 -18.05 2.99
CA LEU A 386 -9.38 -18.19 3.46
C LEU A 386 -9.99 -16.83 3.81
N THR A 387 -9.26 -15.95 4.50
CA THR A 387 -9.71 -14.58 4.79
C THR A 387 -9.93 -13.80 3.50
N LEU A 388 -8.99 -13.84 2.56
CA LEU A 388 -9.09 -13.09 1.30
C LEU A 388 -10.22 -13.59 0.40
N ILE A 389 -10.45 -14.91 0.35
CA ILE A 389 -11.62 -15.49 -0.34
C ILE A 389 -12.91 -15.01 0.34
N GLY A 390 -12.98 -15.00 1.67
CA GLY A 390 -14.14 -14.51 2.41
C GLY A 390 -14.47 -13.04 2.11
N VAL A 391 -13.44 -12.18 2.11
CA VAL A 391 -13.60 -10.75 1.75
C VAL A 391 -13.99 -10.58 0.29
N THR A 392 -13.42 -11.38 -0.61
CA THR A 392 -13.76 -11.38 -2.04
C THR A 392 -15.22 -11.76 -2.28
N LEU A 393 -15.72 -12.77 -1.57
CA LEU A 393 -17.13 -13.17 -1.63
C LEU A 393 -18.04 -12.08 -1.07
N PHE A 394 -17.64 -11.45 0.04
CA PHE A 394 -18.39 -10.34 0.62
C PHE A 394 -18.49 -9.15 -0.35
N ASP A 395 -17.38 -8.76 -0.98
CA ASP A 395 -17.37 -7.70 -1.99
C ASP A 395 -18.27 -8.04 -3.19
N GLY A 396 -18.12 -9.27 -3.71
CA GLY A 396 -18.98 -9.78 -4.79
C GLY A 396 -20.47 -9.70 -4.44
N ILE A 397 -20.86 -10.23 -3.28
CA ILE A 397 -22.25 -10.21 -2.81
C ILE A 397 -22.75 -8.78 -2.59
N SER A 398 -21.94 -7.89 -2.02
CA SER A 398 -22.31 -6.49 -1.76
C SER A 398 -22.56 -5.72 -3.05
N VAL A 399 -21.67 -5.86 -4.04
CA VAL A 399 -21.78 -5.19 -5.33
C VAL A 399 -22.94 -5.77 -6.13
N PHE A 400 -23.03 -7.09 -6.30
CA PHE A 400 -24.15 -7.69 -7.03
C PHE A 400 -25.50 -7.45 -6.35
N GLY A 401 -25.55 -7.46 -5.01
CA GLY A 401 -26.76 -7.17 -4.24
C GLY A 401 -27.27 -5.75 -4.46
N THR A 402 -26.37 -4.76 -4.47
CA THR A 402 -26.77 -3.38 -4.71
C THR A 402 -27.12 -3.14 -6.19
N VAL A 403 -26.42 -3.78 -7.14
CA VAL A 403 -26.81 -3.73 -8.57
C VAL A 403 -28.19 -4.36 -8.80
N ALA A 404 -28.48 -5.48 -8.15
CA ALA A 404 -29.79 -6.12 -8.23
C ALA A 404 -30.90 -5.21 -7.67
N ASN A 405 -30.65 -4.55 -6.54
CA ASN A 405 -31.58 -3.57 -5.97
C ASN A 405 -31.74 -2.33 -6.87
N ALA A 406 -30.66 -1.80 -7.44
CA ALA A 406 -30.71 -0.63 -8.33
C ALA A 406 -31.44 -0.95 -9.65
N ALA A 407 -31.30 -2.17 -10.19
CA ALA A 407 -32.02 -2.59 -11.39
C ALA A 407 -33.54 -2.67 -11.21
N THR A 408 -34.05 -2.67 -9.97
CA THR A 408 -35.51 -2.60 -9.70
C THR A 408 -36.06 -1.17 -9.71
N ILE A 409 -35.18 -0.16 -9.71
CA ILE A 409 -35.54 1.26 -9.73
C ILE A 409 -35.11 1.80 -11.10
N ASP A 410 -36.08 2.05 -11.97
CA ASP A 410 -35.93 2.38 -13.42
C ASP A 410 -35.21 3.73 -13.71
N THR A 411 -34.43 4.25 -12.77
CA THR A 411 -33.65 5.48 -12.90
C THR A 411 -32.18 5.13 -13.17
N VAL A 412 -31.72 5.36 -14.40
CA VAL A 412 -30.32 5.42 -14.88
C VAL A 412 -29.32 4.79 -13.88
N ALA A 413 -29.13 3.48 -14.00
CA ALA A 413 -28.28 2.72 -13.09
C ALA A 413 -26.85 3.30 -13.09
N PRO A 414 -26.32 3.74 -11.94
CA PRO A 414 -24.98 4.29 -11.87
C PRO A 414 -23.92 3.18 -12.03
N ALA A 415 -22.75 3.57 -12.55
CA ALA A 415 -21.79 2.70 -13.23
C ALA A 415 -21.12 1.59 -12.38
N SER A 416 -21.29 1.59 -11.06
CA SER A 416 -20.78 0.55 -10.15
C SER A 416 -21.18 0.87 -8.73
N VAL A 417 -21.34 -0.08 -7.82
CA VAL A 417 -21.70 0.22 -6.42
C VAL A 417 -20.52 0.84 -5.70
N MET A 418 -19.30 0.34 -5.96
CA MET A 418 -18.08 0.96 -5.46
C MET A 418 -17.73 2.23 -6.20
N GLU A 419 -18.00 2.36 -7.50
CA GLU A 419 -17.83 3.63 -8.19
C GLU A 419 -18.91 4.62 -7.78
N THR A 420 -20.13 4.19 -7.46
CA THR A 420 -21.22 5.05 -6.97
C THR A 420 -20.92 5.48 -5.56
N VAL A 421 -20.43 4.58 -4.69
CA VAL A 421 -19.95 4.94 -3.37
C VAL A 421 -18.69 5.81 -3.48
N ALA A 422 -17.81 5.56 -4.44
CA ALA A 422 -16.60 6.34 -4.66
C ALA A 422 -16.91 7.71 -5.28
N THR A 423 -17.82 7.81 -6.24
CA THR A 423 -18.30 9.05 -6.86
C THR A 423 -19.17 9.82 -5.88
N TYR A 424 -20.03 9.15 -5.12
CA TYR A 424 -20.77 9.78 -4.02
C TYR A 424 -19.82 10.30 -2.93
N LYS A 425 -18.77 9.54 -2.58
CA LYS A 425 -17.71 10.00 -1.66
C LYS A 425 -16.80 11.07 -2.28
N ALA A 426 -16.63 11.07 -3.60
CA ALA A 426 -15.82 12.03 -4.35
C ALA A 426 -16.54 13.36 -4.56
N ASP A 427 -17.85 13.31 -4.84
CA ASP A 427 -18.78 14.42 -5.01
C ASP A 427 -19.30 14.94 -3.67
N ALA A 428 -19.18 14.14 -2.60
CA ALA A 428 -19.32 14.66 -1.25
C ALA A 428 -18.33 15.81 -1.09
N GLN A 429 -18.87 16.99 -0.72
CA GLN A 429 -18.07 18.16 -0.33
C GLN A 429 -17.11 17.87 0.82
N LEU A 430 -17.29 16.73 1.50
CA LEU A 430 -16.48 16.28 2.62
C LEU A 430 -15.24 15.51 2.14
N TRP A 431 -14.06 15.91 2.64
CA TRP A 431 -12.83 15.16 2.41
C TRP A 431 -12.92 13.78 3.09
N ASN A 432 -12.98 12.75 2.27
CA ASN A 432 -13.11 11.36 2.69
C ASN A 432 -11.90 10.56 2.20
N PRO A 433 -10.89 10.31 3.07
CA PRO A 433 -9.82 9.38 2.76
C PRO A 433 -10.37 7.96 2.56
N GLY A 434 -9.63 7.11 1.83
CA GLY A 434 -10.02 5.74 1.53
C GLY A 434 -10.33 5.45 0.05
N LEU A 435 -10.01 6.37 -0.85
CA LEU A 435 -10.12 6.20 -2.30
C LEU A 435 -8.84 6.65 -2.97
N LEU A 436 -8.15 5.73 -3.64
CA LEU A 436 -7.12 6.13 -4.59
C LEU A 436 -7.83 6.73 -5.79
N SER A 437 -7.45 7.94 -6.19
CA SER A 437 -8.15 8.65 -7.25
C SER A 437 -7.18 9.29 -8.23
N VAL A 438 -7.61 9.32 -9.48
CA VAL A 438 -6.90 10.00 -10.56
C VAL A 438 -7.75 11.20 -10.98
N VAL A 439 -7.25 12.38 -10.63
CA VAL A 439 -7.87 13.66 -10.97
C VAL A 439 -7.31 14.13 -12.30
N VAL A 440 -8.19 14.55 -13.22
CA VAL A 440 -7.77 15.07 -14.52
C VAL A 440 -8.42 16.43 -14.76
N GLY A 441 -7.58 17.44 -14.95
CA GLY A 441 -7.98 18.81 -15.31
C GLY A 441 -7.41 19.88 -14.38
N HIS A 442 -7.19 21.08 -14.92
CA HIS A 442 -6.46 22.18 -14.25
C HIS A 442 -7.33 23.28 -13.68
N ASN A 443 -8.64 23.06 -13.56
CA ASN A 443 -9.60 24.11 -13.20
C ASN A 443 -10.50 23.67 -12.04
N GLN A 444 -11.34 24.59 -11.55
CA GLN A 444 -12.41 24.34 -10.58
C GLN A 444 -13.40 23.22 -11.00
N ASN A 445 -13.32 22.75 -12.25
CA ASN A 445 -14.07 21.62 -12.79
C ASN A 445 -13.24 20.32 -12.82
N ALA A 446 -12.13 20.23 -12.10
CA ALA A 446 -11.35 19.00 -11.97
C ALA A 446 -12.25 17.90 -11.39
N LYS A 447 -12.66 16.97 -12.25
CA LYS A 447 -13.49 15.83 -11.85
C LYS A 447 -12.56 14.67 -11.55
N ILE A 448 -12.86 13.96 -10.47
CA ILE A 448 -12.28 12.63 -10.24
C ILE A 448 -12.72 11.77 -11.40
N THR A 449 -11.76 11.37 -12.23
CA THR A 449 -12.07 10.61 -13.44
C THR A 449 -12.15 9.13 -13.16
N GLU A 450 -11.34 8.67 -12.22
CA GLU A 450 -11.23 7.27 -11.86
C GLU A 450 -10.91 7.15 -10.39
N ALA A 451 -11.47 6.14 -9.73
CA ALA A 451 -11.24 5.86 -8.32
C ALA A 451 -11.21 4.37 -8.04
N LEU A 452 -10.36 3.95 -7.10
CA LEU A 452 -10.26 2.60 -6.59
C LEU A 452 -10.43 2.61 -5.06
N GLY A 453 -11.15 1.63 -4.53
CA GLY A 453 -11.33 1.48 -3.09
C GLY A 453 -10.02 1.13 -2.41
N LEU A 454 -9.76 1.70 -1.23
CA LEU A 454 -8.57 1.32 -0.47
C LEU A 454 -8.57 -0.17 -0.06
N GLY A 455 -9.75 -0.80 0.05
CA GLY A 455 -9.88 -2.24 0.28
C GLY A 455 -9.20 -3.06 -0.82
N ASP A 456 -9.27 -2.61 -2.07
CA ASP A 456 -8.64 -3.26 -3.24
C ASP A 456 -7.11 -3.17 -3.23
N VAL A 457 -6.55 -2.42 -2.29
CA VAL A 457 -5.11 -2.27 -2.05
C VAL A 457 -4.70 -3.03 -0.80
N VAL A 458 -5.43 -2.81 0.30
CA VAL A 458 -5.11 -3.34 1.64
C VAL A 458 -5.14 -4.86 1.66
N PHE A 459 -6.21 -5.50 1.16
CA PHE A 459 -6.33 -6.95 1.23
C PHE A 459 -5.27 -7.67 0.37
N PRO A 460 -5.08 -7.29 -0.91
CA PRO A 460 -3.94 -7.73 -1.70
C PRO A 460 -2.56 -7.49 -1.05
N ALA A 461 -2.38 -6.36 -0.37
CA ALA A 461 -1.10 -6.04 0.27
C ALA A 461 -0.75 -7.00 1.41
N CYS A 462 -1.73 -7.53 2.14
CA CYS A 462 -1.50 -8.57 3.14
C CYS A 462 -0.89 -9.84 2.49
N LEU A 463 -1.34 -10.20 1.28
CA LEU A 463 -0.77 -11.34 0.55
C LEU A 463 0.63 -11.04 0.00
N VAL A 464 0.90 -9.80 -0.42
CA VAL A 464 2.26 -9.37 -0.79
C VAL A 464 3.19 -9.39 0.43
N ALA A 465 2.70 -8.99 1.61
CA ALA A 465 3.46 -9.05 2.86
C ALA A 465 3.86 -10.49 3.21
N TRP A 466 2.94 -11.45 3.03
CA TRP A 466 3.25 -12.87 3.13
C TRP A 466 4.30 -13.29 2.10
N GLY A 467 4.21 -12.80 0.85
CA GLY A 467 5.20 -13.11 -0.19
C GLY A 467 6.62 -12.65 0.18
N PHE A 468 6.77 -11.46 0.75
CA PHE A 468 8.06 -10.96 1.24
C PHE A 468 8.61 -11.82 2.39
N PHE A 469 7.74 -12.21 3.31
CA PHE A 469 8.11 -13.08 4.42
C PHE A 469 8.54 -14.48 3.94
N ALA A 470 7.75 -15.11 3.07
CA ALA A 470 8.06 -16.40 2.48
C ALA A 470 9.42 -16.39 1.76
N ASP A 471 9.68 -15.34 0.97
CA ASP A 471 10.96 -15.18 0.27
C ASP A 471 12.14 -15.03 1.24
N ALA A 472 11.94 -14.34 2.38
CA ALA A 472 12.97 -14.19 3.41
C ALA A 472 13.27 -15.53 4.11
N VAL A 473 12.25 -16.34 4.41
CA VAL A 473 12.41 -17.66 5.02
C VAL A 473 13.16 -18.60 4.07
N VAL A 474 12.73 -18.71 2.81
CA VAL A 474 13.41 -19.57 1.81
C VAL A 474 14.87 -19.17 1.64
N LYS A 475 15.15 -17.86 1.54
CA LYS A 475 16.53 -17.37 1.42
C LYS A 475 17.39 -17.70 2.64
N SER A 476 16.82 -17.71 3.84
CA SER A 476 17.54 -18.09 5.06
C SER A 476 17.85 -19.59 5.12
N THR A 477 16.96 -20.42 4.57
CA THR A 477 17.17 -21.87 4.48
C THR A 477 18.23 -22.23 3.44
N ASP A 478 18.15 -21.65 2.24
CA ASP A 478 19.12 -21.89 1.16
C ASP A 478 20.55 -21.52 1.58
N ALA A 479 20.71 -20.40 2.33
CA ALA A 479 22.00 -19.94 2.81
C ALA A 479 22.67 -20.91 3.82
N ALA A 480 21.90 -21.81 4.45
CA ALA A 480 22.44 -22.81 5.36
C ALA A 480 22.86 -24.11 4.66
N GLU A 481 22.36 -24.36 3.44
CA GLU A 481 22.58 -25.61 2.69
C GLU A 481 23.62 -25.48 1.57
N GLU A 482 23.98 -24.26 1.14
CA GLU A 482 24.88 -24.03 0.01
C GLU A 482 26.37 -24.26 0.36
N GLU A 483 26.87 -25.47 0.13
CA GLU A 483 28.31 -25.70 -0.12
C GLU A 483 28.67 -26.06 -1.59
N GLU A 484 27.77 -26.55 -2.48
CA GLU A 484 28.22 -26.99 -3.83
C GLU A 484 27.30 -26.84 -5.08
N GLU A 485 26.04 -26.39 -5.03
CA GLU A 485 25.21 -26.30 -6.26
C GLU A 485 24.91 -24.88 -6.77
N ILE A 486 24.94 -24.73 -8.11
CA ILE A 486 24.70 -23.47 -8.81
C ILE A 486 23.23 -23.03 -8.61
N PRO A 487 22.96 -21.81 -8.11
CA PRO A 487 21.60 -21.38 -7.78
C PRO A 487 20.75 -21.29 -9.05
N LYS A 488 19.73 -22.15 -9.15
CA LYS A 488 18.67 -22.00 -10.15
C LYS A 488 17.93 -20.70 -9.82
N ARG A 489 17.76 -19.81 -10.80
CA ARG A 489 17.05 -18.54 -10.63
C ARG A 489 15.58 -18.80 -10.33
N GLN A 490 15.22 -18.90 -9.05
CA GLN A 490 13.84 -19.12 -8.61
C GLN A 490 13.05 -17.80 -8.66
N ILE A 491 11.80 -17.85 -9.12
CA ILE A 491 10.90 -16.69 -9.13
C ILE A 491 10.38 -16.48 -7.70
N SER A 492 10.62 -15.30 -7.11
CA SER A 492 10.18 -14.98 -5.75
C SER A 492 8.65 -14.92 -5.61
N TYR A 493 8.12 -15.31 -4.46
CA TYR A 493 6.70 -15.25 -4.10
C TYR A 493 6.16 -13.81 -4.11
N THR A 494 6.98 -12.83 -3.70
CA THR A 494 6.67 -11.39 -3.82
C THR A 494 6.44 -11.00 -5.29
N THR A 495 7.29 -11.48 -6.19
CA THR A 495 7.16 -11.20 -7.62
C THR A 495 5.89 -11.86 -8.17
N ALA A 496 5.59 -13.09 -7.74
CA ALA A 496 4.39 -13.82 -8.15
C ALA A 496 3.10 -13.15 -7.69
N THR A 497 3.00 -12.77 -6.41
CA THR A 497 1.85 -12.05 -5.84
C THR A 497 1.63 -10.72 -6.55
N THR A 498 2.69 -9.94 -6.77
CA THR A 498 2.61 -8.65 -7.47
C THR A 498 2.19 -8.83 -8.93
N ALA A 499 2.76 -9.82 -9.64
CA ALA A 499 2.34 -10.14 -11.00
C ALA A 499 0.87 -10.57 -11.06
N GLY A 500 0.41 -11.38 -10.11
CA GLY A 500 -0.98 -11.76 -9.98
C GLY A 500 -1.92 -10.57 -9.73
N TYR A 501 -1.48 -9.56 -8.96
CA TYR A 501 -2.24 -8.32 -8.77
C TYR A 501 -2.38 -7.52 -10.06
N VAL A 502 -1.29 -7.40 -10.84
CA VAL A 502 -1.29 -6.73 -12.14
C VAL A 502 -2.18 -7.47 -13.15
N ILE A 503 -2.09 -8.80 -13.20
CA ILE A 503 -2.96 -9.64 -14.05
C ILE A 503 -4.42 -9.48 -13.63
N GLY A 504 -4.71 -9.53 -12.32
CA GLY A 504 -6.06 -9.32 -11.80
C GLY A 504 -6.61 -7.94 -12.16
N SER A 505 -5.78 -6.89 -12.06
CA SER A 505 -6.14 -5.53 -12.46
C SER A 505 -6.45 -5.45 -13.96
N ALA A 506 -5.62 -6.07 -14.80
CA ALA A 506 -5.89 -6.17 -16.23
C ALA A 506 -7.18 -6.96 -16.53
N ALA A 507 -7.47 -8.01 -15.76
CA ALA A 507 -8.72 -8.76 -15.88
C ALA A 507 -9.94 -7.92 -15.49
N THR A 508 -9.85 -7.07 -14.46
CA THR A 508 -10.94 -6.13 -14.12
C THR A 508 -11.25 -5.20 -15.28
N GLU A 509 -10.22 -4.74 -16.00
CA GLU A 509 -10.40 -3.90 -17.18
C GLU A 509 -10.98 -4.70 -18.34
N ILE A 510 -10.38 -5.83 -18.74
CA ILE A 510 -10.89 -6.65 -19.85
C ILE A 510 -12.36 -7.01 -19.61
N VAL A 511 -12.71 -7.46 -18.42
CA VAL A 511 -14.10 -7.83 -18.12
C VAL A 511 -15.00 -6.59 -18.01
N GLY A 512 -14.48 -5.45 -17.54
CA GLY A 512 -15.20 -4.18 -17.51
C GLY A 512 -15.50 -3.63 -18.91
N THR A 513 -14.49 -3.58 -19.79
CA THR A 513 -14.59 -3.07 -21.16
C THR A 513 -15.40 -3.99 -22.06
N PHE A 514 -15.22 -5.31 -21.93
CA PHE A 514 -15.85 -6.31 -22.81
C PHE A 514 -17.09 -6.98 -22.22
N SER A 515 -17.54 -6.59 -21.02
CA SER A 515 -18.70 -7.24 -20.40
C SER A 515 -19.94 -7.16 -21.29
N LEU A 516 -20.25 -8.32 -21.85
CA LEU A 516 -21.50 -8.77 -22.47
C LEU A 516 -22.77 -8.53 -21.62
N LEU A 517 -22.63 -8.11 -20.35
CA LEU A 517 -23.69 -7.97 -19.35
C LEU A 517 -24.30 -6.55 -19.22
N GLY A 518 -23.89 -5.63 -20.10
CA GLY A 518 -24.51 -4.31 -20.27
C GLY A 518 -23.59 -3.17 -19.84
N SER A 519 -23.56 -2.13 -20.66
CA SER A 519 -22.77 -0.91 -20.47
C SER A 519 -23.05 -0.27 -19.11
N GLY A 520 -22.04 -0.25 -18.23
CA GLY A 520 -22.09 0.52 -16.97
C GLY A 520 -22.57 -0.23 -15.73
N ARG A 521 -22.19 -1.50 -15.54
CA ARG A 521 -22.37 -2.18 -14.25
C ARG A 521 -21.02 -2.39 -13.57
N GLY A 522 -21.00 -2.08 -12.28
CA GLY A 522 -19.80 -2.25 -11.48
C GLY A 522 -19.46 -3.67 -11.25
N LEU A 523 -18.20 -3.97 -11.52
CA LEU A 523 -17.61 -5.25 -11.18
C LEU A 523 -16.92 -5.13 -9.82
N PRO A 524 -17.13 -6.09 -8.91
CA PRO A 524 -16.36 -6.20 -7.68
C PRO A 524 -14.90 -6.47 -8.05
N ALA A 525 -13.97 -5.59 -7.71
CA ALA A 525 -12.58 -5.71 -8.15
C ALA A 525 -11.89 -6.93 -7.53
N LEU A 526 -12.21 -7.23 -6.26
CA LEU A 526 -11.58 -8.32 -5.52
C LEU A 526 -11.82 -9.69 -6.13
N ILE A 527 -12.94 -9.89 -6.87
CA ILE A 527 -13.24 -11.17 -7.54
C ILE A 527 -12.23 -11.52 -8.63
N PHE A 528 -11.52 -10.53 -9.16
CA PHE A 528 -10.46 -10.73 -10.15
C PHE A 528 -9.07 -10.64 -9.50
N LEU A 529 -8.88 -9.71 -8.56
CA LEU A 529 -7.59 -9.49 -7.92
C LEU A 529 -7.13 -10.69 -7.09
N ILE A 530 -7.93 -11.13 -6.12
CA ILE A 530 -7.51 -12.16 -5.15
C ILE A 530 -7.29 -13.52 -5.83
N PRO A 531 -8.20 -14.04 -6.68
CA PRO A 531 -7.95 -15.31 -7.35
C PRO A 531 -6.71 -15.28 -8.25
N SER A 532 -6.47 -14.16 -8.95
CA SER A 532 -5.28 -14.03 -9.81
C SER A 532 -3.98 -14.09 -9.01
N MET A 533 -3.94 -13.46 -7.83
CA MET A 533 -2.79 -13.52 -6.93
C MET A 533 -2.59 -14.92 -6.35
N LEU A 534 -3.65 -15.57 -5.86
CA LEU A 534 -3.57 -16.92 -5.31
C LEU A 534 -3.14 -17.95 -6.37
N ILE A 535 -3.64 -17.83 -7.61
CA ILE A 535 -3.21 -18.68 -8.73
C ILE A 535 -1.72 -18.48 -9.02
N ALA A 536 -1.24 -17.22 -9.04
CA ALA A 536 0.17 -16.93 -9.29
C ALA A 536 1.08 -17.54 -8.21
N VAL A 537 0.73 -17.39 -6.93
CA VAL A 537 1.45 -18.02 -5.81
C VAL A 537 1.42 -19.53 -5.91
N THR A 538 0.25 -20.11 -6.14
CA THR A 538 0.08 -21.57 -6.26
C THR A 538 0.90 -22.13 -7.41
N THR A 539 0.97 -21.40 -8.52
CA THR A 539 1.79 -21.80 -9.69
C THR A 539 3.27 -21.79 -9.34
N VAL A 540 3.75 -20.78 -8.62
CA VAL A 540 5.15 -20.75 -8.15
C VAL A 540 5.44 -21.86 -7.15
N ALA A 541 4.58 -22.05 -6.15
CA ALA A 541 4.72 -23.14 -5.17
C ALA A 541 4.73 -24.53 -5.85
N ALA A 542 3.82 -24.76 -6.80
CA ALA A 542 3.78 -25.99 -7.59
C ALA A 542 5.05 -26.17 -8.43
N SER A 543 5.58 -25.09 -9.02
CA SER A 543 6.80 -25.15 -9.83
C SER A 543 8.06 -25.46 -9.01
N ARG A 544 8.04 -25.13 -7.72
CA ARG A 544 9.12 -25.43 -6.76
C ARG A 544 8.97 -26.78 -6.07
N GLY A 545 7.79 -27.40 -6.15
CA GLY A 545 7.48 -28.61 -5.38
C GLY A 545 7.12 -28.35 -3.92
N GLU A 546 6.94 -27.07 -3.53
CA GLU A 546 6.65 -26.62 -2.16
C GLU A 546 5.14 -26.48 -1.90
N LEU A 547 4.30 -27.08 -2.75
CA LEU A 547 2.86 -26.88 -2.70
C LEU A 547 2.26 -27.28 -1.35
N ASN A 548 2.69 -28.42 -0.80
CA ASN A 548 2.19 -28.94 0.48
C ASN A 548 2.64 -28.06 1.66
N GLU A 549 3.84 -27.48 1.59
CA GLU A 549 4.37 -26.59 2.62
C GLU A 549 3.62 -25.26 2.63
N VAL A 550 3.49 -24.63 1.46
CA VAL A 550 2.79 -23.35 1.30
C VAL A 550 1.31 -23.48 1.64
N TRP A 551 0.66 -24.56 1.21
CA TRP A 551 -0.76 -24.80 1.49
C TRP A 551 -1.02 -25.60 2.75
N GLY A 552 -0.01 -25.92 3.57
CA GLY A 552 -0.17 -26.60 4.85
C GLY A 552 -0.91 -27.94 4.77
N SER A 553 -0.74 -28.69 3.69
CA SER A 553 -1.22 -30.08 3.63
C SER A 553 -0.32 -30.90 4.55
N SER A 554 -0.75 -31.07 5.80
CA SER A 554 -0.14 -32.04 6.68
C SER A 554 -0.29 -33.41 6.04
N ASP A 555 0.84 -34.03 5.70
CA ASP A 555 0.88 -35.44 5.35
C ASP A 555 0.49 -36.23 6.61
N VAL A 556 -0.83 -36.35 6.84
CA VAL A 556 -1.45 -37.16 7.90
C VAL A 556 -1.27 -38.66 7.59
N THR A 557 -0.67 -39.00 6.47
CA THR A 557 -0.54 -40.36 5.97
C THR A 557 0.91 -40.82 5.99
N GLU A 558 1.38 -41.39 7.11
CA GLU A 558 2.36 -42.50 7.04
C GLU A 558 2.67 -43.27 8.34
N SER A 559 2.04 -42.97 9.49
CA SER A 559 2.32 -43.70 10.74
C SER A 559 1.38 -44.88 11.07
N GLU A 560 0.37 -45.18 10.24
CA GLU A 560 -0.55 -46.32 10.50
C GLU A 560 -0.16 -47.66 9.84
N SER A 561 0.94 -47.76 9.09
CA SER A 561 1.31 -49.01 8.39
C SER A 561 2.35 -49.91 9.09
N ASN A 562 2.90 -49.53 10.24
CA ASN A 562 3.90 -50.34 10.96
C ASN A 562 3.44 -50.91 12.31
N ALA A 563 2.12 -50.96 12.58
CA ALA A 563 1.57 -51.55 13.80
C ALA A 563 1.03 -53.00 13.63
N SER A 564 1.37 -53.67 12.52
CA SER A 564 1.04 -55.08 12.32
C SER A 564 2.23 -55.85 11.74
N ASP A 565 3.20 -56.16 12.59
CA ASP A 565 4.01 -57.38 12.52
C ASP A 565 4.56 -57.75 13.91
#